data_AF-A0A2V2AHK7-F1
#
_entry.id   AF-A0A2V2AHK7-F1
#
_cell.length_a   1.000
_cell.length_b   1.000
_cell.length_c   1.000
_cell.angle_alpha   90.00
_cell.angle_beta   90.00
_cell.angle_gamma   90.00
#
_symmetry.space_group_name_H-M   'P 1'
#
loop_
_entity.id
_entity.type
_entity.pdbx_description
1 polymer ?
#
loop_
_entity_poly.entity_id
_entity_poly.type
_entity_poly.pdbx_seq_one_letter_code
_entity_poly.pdbx_strand_id
1 'polypeptide(L)'
;MTDVAFKDAFDIYQKQSDSIHKLWAYFQVISIAVLGYTIGSDKGKWPATTYLLIAVSYFIFAMASQWVIVLSQKELRRFGEAVRLASDETGPVGKRLVVQAVKPRTVRIFHVLSTLIVLAAIGVTWYYTCPEPTPCKAQATTENKCP
;
A
#
# COMPACT_ATOMS: atom_id res chain seq x y z
N MET A 1 -38.78 -13.57 -1.51
CA MET A 1 -37.60 -12.79 -1.96
C MET A 1 -37.35 -11.76 -0.88
N THR A 2 -36.16 -11.73 -0.30
CA THR A 2 -35.79 -10.71 0.69
C THR A 2 -35.58 -9.40 -0.05
N ASP A 3 -36.62 -8.57 -0.08
CA ASP A 3 -36.54 -7.18 -0.52
C ASP A 3 -35.60 -6.45 0.43
N VAL A 4 -34.32 -6.39 0.07
CA VAL A 4 -33.40 -5.47 0.74
C VAL A 4 -33.85 -4.08 0.33
N ALA A 5 -34.38 -3.31 1.28
CA ALA A 5 -34.81 -1.95 1.02
C ALA A 5 -33.62 -1.17 0.44
N PHE A 6 -33.89 -0.32 -0.56
CA PHE A 6 -32.86 0.49 -1.22
C PHE A 6 -31.95 1.21 -0.21
N LYS A 7 -32.53 1.72 0.89
CA LYS A 7 -31.81 2.35 2.00
C LYS A 7 -30.78 1.41 2.63
N ASP A 8 -31.14 0.17 2.91
CA ASP A 8 -30.25 -0.81 3.54
C ASP A 8 -29.11 -1.20 2.59
N ALA A 9 -29.41 -1.40 1.31
CA ALA A 9 -28.39 -1.67 0.29
C ALA A 9 -27.40 -0.50 0.16
N PHE A 10 -27.90 0.73 0.18
CA PHE A 10 -27.08 1.95 0.09
C PHE A 10 -26.21 2.15 1.33
N ASP A 11 -26.76 1.94 2.53
CA ASP A 11 -26.02 2.02 3.80
C ASP A 11 -24.88 0.97 3.84
N ILE A 12 -25.12 -0.26 3.36
CA ILE A 12 -24.09 -1.30 3.25
C ILE A 12 -22.98 -0.87 2.28
N TYR A 13 -23.36 -0.34 1.12
CA TYR A 13 -22.40 0.17 0.14
C TYR A 13 -21.52 1.29 0.74
N GLN A 14 -22.12 2.26 1.44
CA GLN A 14 -21.38 3.35 2.07
C GLN A 14 -20.41 2.83 3.14
N LYS A 15 -20.87 1.95 4.04
CA LYS A 15 -20.01 1.34 5.08
C LYS A 15 -18.82 0.58 4.48
N GLN A 16 -19.04 -0.14 3.39
CA GLN A 16 -17.97 -0.85 2.68
C GLN A 16 -16.99 0.13 2.02
N SER A 17 -17.49 1.19 1.41
CA SER A 17 -16.66 2.26 0.81
C SER A 17 -15.74 2.90 1.85
N ASP A 18 -16.29 3.26 3.01
CA ASP A 18 -15.54 3.86 4.12
C ASP A 18 -14.47 2.91 4.67
N SER A 19 -14.80 1.63 4.78
CA SER A 19 -13.87 0.60 5.23
C SER A 19 -12.69 0.44 4.27
N ILE A 20 -12.94 0.48 2.96
CA ILE A 20 -11.87 0.48 1.95
C ILE A 20 -11.01 1.74 2.04
N HIS A 21 -11.61 2.91 2.28
CA HIS A 21 -10.85 4.14 2.43
C HIS A 21 -9.88 4.06 3.62
N LYS A 22 -10.31 3.48 4.75
CA LYS A 22 -9.44 3.24 5.92
C LYS A 22 -8.27 2.30 5.60
N LEU A 23 -8.50 1.24 4.83
CA LEU A 23 -7.44 0.33 4.39
C LEU A 23 -6.40 1.05 3.51
N TRP A 24 -6.87 1.92 2.60
CA TRP A 24 -5.98 2.75 1.78
C TRP A 24 -5.16 3.73 2.62
N ALA A 25 -5.79 4.42 3.56
CA ALA A 25 -5.10 5.32 4.47
C ALA A 25 -4.02 4.58 5.29
N TYR A 26 -4.35 3.39 5.80
CA TYR A 26 -3.39 2.56 6.52
C TYR A 26 -2.18 2.16 5.65
N PHE A 27 -2.43 1.68 4.42
CA PHE A 27 -1.36 1.38 3.47
C PHE A 27 -0.46 2.59 3.18
N GLN A 28 -1.06 3.77 2.98
CA GLN A 28 -0.32 5.01 2.74
C GLN A 28 0.55 5.42 3.94
N VAL A 29 0.00 5.39 5.15
CA VAL A 29 0.73 5.75 6.38
C VAL A 29 1.94 4.84 6.57
N ILE A 30 1.77 3.51 6.44
CA ILE A 30 2.88 2.57 6.58
C ILE A 30 3.93 2.79 5.47
N SER A 31 3.50 3.01 4.23
CA SER A 31 4.42 3.28 3.12
C SER A 31 5.25 4.54 3.34
N ILE A 32 4.64 5.63 3.81
CA ILE A 32 5.33 6.87 4.15
C ILE A 32 6.27 6.66 5.35
N ALA A 33 5.84 5.91 6.37
CA ALA A 33 6.67 5.61 7.54
C ALA A 33 7.92 4.81 7.14
N VAL A 34 7.78 3.79 6.29
CA VAL A 34 8.92 3.00 5.78
C VAL A 34 9.87 3.87 4.96
N LEU A 35 9.34 4.72 4.07
CA LEU A 35 10.16 5.67 3.31
C LEU A 35 10.91 6.64 4.22
N GLY A 36 10.20 7.28 5.16
CA GLY A 36 10.79 8.24 6.09
C GLY A 36 11.85 7.60 6.99
N TYR A 37 11.60 6.38 7.47
CA TYR A 37 12.56 5.63 8.27
C TYR A 37 13.80 5.24 7.45
N THR A 38 13.61 4.82 6.20
CA THR A 38 14.71 4.37 5.34
C THR A 38 15.58 5.53 4.84
N ILE A 39 14.96 6.65 4.45
CA ILE A 39 15.65 7.82 3.88
C ILE A 39 16.20 8.74 4.98
N GLY A 40 15.45 8.94 6.07
CA GLY A 40 15.79 9.90 7.13
C GLY A 40 16.78 9.37 8.19
N SER A 41 17.33 8.16 8.04
CA SER A 41 18.26 7.59 9.01
C SER A 41 19.68 8.19 8.87
N ASP A 42 19.84 9.45 9.26
CA ASP A 42 21.06 10.26 9.07
C ASP A 42 22.31 9.81 9.87
N LYS A 43 22.28 8.70 10.62
CA LYS A 43 23.31 8.45 11.66
C LYS A 43 23.99 7.08 11.65
N GLY A 44 23.72 6.23 10.68
CA GLY A 44 24.48 4.98 10.54
C GLY A 44 24.15 4.29 9.25
N LYS A 45 25.16 4.06 8.41
CA LYS A 45 25.04 3.14 7.27
C LYS A 45 24.62 1.78 7.82
N TRP A 46 23.36 1.39 7.61
CA TRP A 46 22.92 0.07 8.03
C TRP A 46 23.58 -1.01 7.17
N PRO A 47 23.80 -2.21 7.73
CA PRO A 47 24.25 -3.33 6.93
C PRO A 47 23.18 -3.66 5.87
N ALA A 48 23.62 -4.21 4.73
CA ALA A 48 22.73 -4.61 3.63
C ALA A 48 21.59 -5.54 4.09
N THR A 49 21.84 -6.36 5.12
CA THR A 49 20.84 -7.25 5.74
C THR A 49 19.66 -6.48 6.33
N THR A 50 19.87 -5.29 6.90
CA THR A 50 18.79 -4.44 7.44
C THR A 50 17.91 -3.91 6.32
N TYR A 51 18.50 -3.38 5.24
CA TYR A 51 17.74 -2.92 4.07
C TYR A 51 16.95 -4.06 3.43
N LEU A 52 17.55 -5.24 3.31
CA LEU A 52 16.87 -6.44 2.81
C LEU A 52 15.69 -6.82 3.71
N LEU A 53 15.86 -6.81 5.03
CA LEU A 53 14.80 -7.13 5.98
C LEU A 53 13.64 -6.13 5.89
N ILE A 54 13.93 -4.82 5.82
CA ILE A 54 12.93 -3.77 5.61
C ILE A 54 12.18 -4.01 4.29
N ALA A 55 12.89 -4.26 3.20
CA ALA A 55 12.28 -4.50 1.89
C ALA A 55 11.37 -5.73 1.88
N VAL A 56 11.81 -6.85 2.45
CA VAL A 56 11.01 -8.10 2.53
C VAL A 56 9.79 -7.92 3.42
N SER A 57 9.95 -7.32 4.61
CA SER A 57 8.83 -7.05 5.51
C SER A 57 7.80 -6.13 4.87
N TYR A 58 8.24 -5.05 4.22
CA TYR A 58 7.35 -4.15 3.49
C TYR A 58 6.67 -4.85 2.31
N PHE A 59 7.39 -5.69 1.55
CA PHE A 59 6.80 -6.43 0.44
C PHE A 59 5.69 -7.39 0.91
N ILE A 60 5.91 -8.14 2.00
CA ILE A 60 4.89 -9.02 2.60
C ILE A 60 3.67 -8.19 3.02
N PHE A 61 3.89 -7.08 3.73
CA PHE A 61 2.83 -6.16 4.12
C PHE A 61 2.02 -5.64 2.92
N ALA A 62 2.72 -5.21 1.86
CA ALA A 62 2.09 -4.69 0.65
C ALA A 62 1.29 -5.78 -0.08
N MET A 63 1.79 -7.01 -0.16
CA MET A 63 1.07 -8.13 -0.77
C MET A 63 -0.20 -8.49 0.00
N ALA A 64 -0.13 -8.54 1.33
CA ALA A 64 -1.29 -8.76 2.18
C ALA A 64 -2.33 -7.64 2.03
N SER A 65 -1.87 -6.38 2.03
CA SER A 65 -2.73 -5.20 1.83
C SER A 65 -3.42 -5.23 0.46
N GLN A 66 -2.67 -5.57 -0.60
CA GLN A 66 -3.23 -5.70 -1.94
C GLN A 66 -4.32 -6.77 -2.01
N TRP A 67 -4.12 -7.90 -1.35
CA TRP A 67 -5.10 -8.98 -1.30
C TRP A 67 -6.42 -8.49 -0.69
N VAL A 68 -6.35 -7.87 0.49
CA VAL A 68 -7.51 -7.35 1.21
C VAL A 68 -8.20 -6.25 0.40
N ILE A 69 -7.46 -5.27 -0.12
CA ILE A 69 -8.01 -4.16 -0.91
C ILE A 69 -8.73 -4.67 -2.16
N VAL A 70 -8.17 -5.64 -2.88
CA VAL A 70 -8.79 -6.20 -4.09
C VAL A 70 -10.05 -6.99 -3.73
N LEU A 71 -10.05 -7.73 -2.62
CA LEU A 71 -11.23 -8.45 -2.15
C LEU A 71 -12.36 -7.47 -1.79
N SER A 72 -12.06 -6.46 -0.96
CA SER A 72 -13.03 -5.46 -0.55
C SER A 72 -13.59 -4.66 -1.73
N GLN A 73 -12.78 -4.38 -2.75
CA GLN A 73 -13.24 -3.70 -3.98
C GLN A 73 -14.15 -4.58 -4.84
N LYS A 74 -13.94 -5.90 -4.88
CA LYS A 74 -14.89 -6.82 -5.52
C LYS A 74 -16.23 -6.81 -4.79
N GLU A 75 -16.22 -6.80 -3.46
CA GLU A 75 -17.44 -6.71 -2.64
C GLU A 75 -18.16 -5.37 -2.85
N LEU A 76 -17.43 -4.25 -2.83
CA LEU A 76 -18.00 -2.92 -3.07
C LEU A 76 -18.69 -2.85 -4.43
N ARG A 77 -18.11 -3.47 -5.45
CA ARG A 77 -18.73 -3.56 -6.77
C ARG A 77 -20.03 -4.36 -6.74
N ARG A 78 -20.09 -5.49 -6.04
CA ARG A 78 -21.31 -6.29 -5.87
C ARG A 78 -22.40 -5.50 -5.15
N PHE A 79 -22.05 -4.78 -4.09
CA PHE A 79 -23.00 -3.90 -3.39
C PHE A 79 -23.45 -2.74 -4.27
N GLY A 80 -22.56 -2.14 -5.07
CA GLY A 80 -22.93 -1.11 -6.04
C GLY A 80 -23.91 -1.64 -7.10
N GLU A 81 -23.74 -2.88 -7.56
CA GLU A 81 -24.67 -3.54 -8.48
C GLU A 81 -26.03 -3.81 -7.80
N ALA A 82 -26.04 -4.25 -6.54
CA ALA A 82 -27.27 -4.45 -5.76
C ALA A 82 -28.03 -3.13 -5.52
N VAL A 83 -27.32 -2.05 -5.18
CA VAL A 83 -27.90 -0.71 -5.05
C VAL A 83 -28.51 -0.23 -6.36
N ARG A 84 -27.83 -0.50 -7.49
CA ARG A 84 -28.35 -0.13 -8.81
C ARG A 84 -29.65 -0.85 -9.12
N LEU A 85 -29.72 -2.16 -8.88
CA LEU A 85 -30.93 -2.96 -9.06
C LEU A 85 -32.08 -2.46 -8.18
N ALA A 86 -31.83 -2.25 -6.89
CA ALA A 86 -32.85 -1.74 -5.97
C ALA A 86 -33.35 -0.34 -6.36
N SER A 87 -32.46 0.50 -6.91
CA SER A 87 -32.82 1.85 -7.39
C SER A 87 -33.68 1.83 -8.67
N ASP A 88 -33.50 0.82 -9.53
CA ASP A 88 -34.31 0.66 -10.74
C ASP A 88 -35.74 0.18 -10.40
N GLU A 89 -35.92 -0.54 -9.28
CA GLU A 89 -37.23 -1.06 -8.83
C GLU A 89 -38.04 -0.04 -7.98
N THR A 90 -37.37 0.84 -7.23
CA THR A 90 -38.02 1.72 -6.23
C THR A 90 -37.75 3.22 -6.40
N GLY A 91 -36.89 3.61 -7.35
CA GLY A 91 -36.49 5.00 -7.54
C GLY A 91 -37.55 5.87 -8.25
N PRO A 92 -37.58 7.19 -7.98
CA PRO A 92 -38.39 8.11 -8.77
C PRO A 92 -37.95 8.08 -10.24
N VAL A 93 -38.92 7.93 -11.14
CA VAL A 93 -38.72 7.83 -12.60
C VAL A 93 -37.73 8.90 -13.06
N GLY A 94 -36.56 8.48 -13.55
CA GLY A 94 -35.54 9.35 -14.14
C GLY A 94 -34.33 9.71 -13.26
N LYS A 95 -34.26 9.31 -11.98
CA LYS A 95 -33.05 9.49 -11.15
C LYS A 95 -32.36 8.17 -10.86
N ARG A 96 -31.52 7.71 -11.80
CA ARG A 96 -30.61 6.58 -11.55
C ARG A 96 -29.47 7.02 -10.67
N LEU A 97 -29.30 6.35 -9.53
CA LEU A 97 -28.10 6.50 -8.72
C LEU A 97 -26.93 5.84 -9.45
N VAL A 98 -26.04 6.67 -9.97
CA VAL A 98 -24.83 6.23 -10.64
C VAL A 98 -23.77 5.96 -9.57
N VAL A 99 -23.83 4.77 -8.98
CA VAL A 99 -22.79 4.29 -8.07
C VAL A 99 -21.65 3.70 -8.89
N GLN A 100 -20.56 4.47 -9.05
CA GLN A 100 -19.37 3.99 -9.78
C GLN A 100 -18.33 3.46 -8.80
N ALA A 101 -18.20 2.13 -8.73
CA ALA A 101 -17.07 1.50 -8.07
C ALA A 101 -15.88 1.39 -9.05
N VAL A 102 -14.68 1.74 -8.60
CA VAL A 102 -13.45 1.59 -9.39
C VAL A 102 -13.22 0.10 -9.67
N LYS A 103 -12.77 -0.22 -10.89
CA LYS A 103 -12.48 -1.61 -11.26
C LYS A 103 -11.34 -2.18 -10.39
N PRO A 104 -11.47 -3.41 -9.84
CA PRO A 104 -10.41 -4.02 -9.03
C PRO A 104 -9.05 -4.12 -9.74
N ARG A 105 -9.04 -4.20 -11.08
CA ARG A 105 -7.81 -4.21 -11.88
C ARG A 105 -7.06 -2.88 -11.79
N THR A 106 -7.76 -1.75 -11.85
CA THR A 106 -7.17 -0.41 -11.73
C THR A 106 -6.55 -0.22 -10.35
N VAL A 107 -7.29 -0.62 -9.31
CA VAL A 107 -6.84 -0.59 -7.92
C VAL A 107 -5.58 -1.44 -7.72
N ARG A 108 -5.55 -2.65 -8.30
CA ARG A 108 -4.37 -3.52 -8.27
C ARG A 108 -3.16 -2.87 -8.93
N ILE A 109 -3.32 -2.31 -10.13
CA ILE A 109 -2.22 -1.66 -10.86
C ILE A 109 -1.64 -0.52 -10.03
N PHE A 110 -2.51 0.35 -9.50
CA PHE A 110 -2.08 1.47 -8.67
C PHE A 110 -1.32 1.02 -7.40
N HIS A 111 -1.82 -0.03 -6.74
CA HIS A 111 -1.16 -0.62 -5.57
C HIS A 111 0.23 -1.20 -5.91
N VAL A 112 0.35 -1.94 -7.01
CA VAL A 112 1.63 -2.50 -7.47
C VAL A 112 2.62 -1.37 -7.76
N LEU A 113 2.21 -0.33 -8.49
CA LEU A 113 3.07 0.82 -8.79
C LEU A 113 3.55 1.51 -7.50
N SER A 114 2.65 1.73 -6.55
CA SER A 114 2.99 2.35 -5.26
C SER A 114 4.01 1.50 -4.49
N THR A 115 3.82 0.18 -4.48
CA THR A 115 4.73 -0.77 -3.83
C THR A 115 6.11 -0.76 -4.48
N LEU A 116 6.17 -0.77 -5.82
CA LEU A 116 7.43 -0.72 -6.57
C LEU A 116 8.20 0.57 -6.30
N ILE A 117 7.51 1.71 -6.18
CA ILE A 117 8.15 2.99 -5.84
C ILE A 117 8.83 2.91 -4.47
N VAL A 118 8.17 2.37 -3.45
CA VAL A 118 8.76 2.24 -2.11
C VAL A 118 9.95 1.28 -2.11
N LEU A 119 9.82 0.13 -2.76
CA LEU A 119 10.94 -0.83 -2.89
C LEU A 119 12.12 -0.24 -3.66
N ALA A 120 11.86 0.51 -4.73
CA ALA A 120 12.90 1.21 -5.48
C ALA A 120 13.59 2.26 -4.60
N ALA A 121 12.85 3.02 -3.79
CA ALA A 121 13.43 3.99 -2.86
C ALA A 121 14.34 3.31 -1.82
N ILE A 122 13.93 2.15 -1.27
CA ILE A 122 14.77 1.36 -0.37
C ILE A 122 16.06 0.92 -1.07
N GLY A 123 15.95 0.37 -2.28
CA GLY A 123 17.09 -0.11 -3.07
C GLY A 123 18.05 1.01 -3.47
N VAL A 124 17.52 2.15 -3.90
CA VAL A 124 18.29 3.35 -4.23
C VAL A 124 19.01 3.89 -3.00
N THR A 125 18.33 3.95 -1.86
CA THR A 125 18.94 4.39 -0.60
C THR A 125 20.10 3.46 -0.22
N TRP A 126 19.88 2.14 -0.28
CA TRP A 126 20.94 1.17 -0.03
C TRP A 126 22.12 1.33 -0.98
N TYR A 127 21.88 1.50 -2.28
CA TYR A 127 22.93 1.68 -3.29
C TYR A 127 23.81 2.89 -2.99
N TYR A 128 23.22 4.04 -2.65
CA TYR A 128 23.96 5.26 -2.32
C TYR A 128 24.62 5.24 -0.93
N THR A 129 24.09 4.48 0.02
CA THR A 129 24.68 4.38 1.37
C THR A 129 25.72 3.26 1.49
N CYS A 130 25.72 2.28 0.59
CA CYS A 130 26.69 1.19 0.59
C CYS A 130 28.11 1.75 0.43
N PRO A 131 29.02 1.56 1.40
CA PRO A 131 30.41 1.91 1.19
C PRO A 131 30.95 1.02 0.07
N GLU A 132 31.60 1.61 -0.95
CA GLU A 132 32.43 0.82 -1.86
C GLU A 132 33.42 0.01 -1.01
N PRO A 133 33.71 -1.25 -1.38
CA PRO A 133 34.82 -1.96 -0.78
C PRO A 133 36.08 -1.18 -1.16
N THR A 134 36.55 -0.32 -0.27
CA THR A 134 37.90 0.25 -0.38
C THR A 134 38.84 -0.94 -0.57
N PRO A 135 39.62 -1.01 -1.67
CA PRO A 135 40.61 -2.05 -1.79
C PRO A 135 41.49 -1.94 -0.55
N CYS A 136 41.67 -3.05 0.17
CA CYS A 136 42.63 -3.17 1.26
C CYS A 136 44.01 -2.78 0.71
N LYS A 137 44.34 -1.49 0.74
CA LYS A 137 45.73 -1.09 0.79
C LYS A 137 46.21 -1.63 2.12
N ALA A 138 46.96 -2.72 2.03
CA ALA A 138 47.68 -3.30 3.14
C ALA A 138 48.26 -2.16 3.97
N GLN A 139 47.71 -1.92 5.17
CA GLN A 139 48.43 -1.22 6.22
C GLN A 139 49.51 -2.17 6.75
N ALA A 140 50.45 -2.51 5.87
CA ALA A 140 51.79 -2.82 6.29
C ALA A 140 52.44 -1.48 6.56
N THR A 141 52.46 -1.07 7.83
CA THR A 141 53.59 -0.45 8.55
C THR A 141 53.09 0.39 9.72
N THR A 142 53.38 -0.15 10.91
CA THR A 142 53.99 0.54 12.07
C THR A 142 53.30 1.74 12.74
N GLU A 143 53.35 1.67 14.08
CA GLU A 143 53.42 2.76 15.06
C GLU A 143 52.15 3.26 15.78
N ASN A 144 52.15 2.89 17.07
CA ASN A 144 52.08 3.78 18.24
C ASN A 144 50.76 4.46 18.67
N LYS A 145 50.26 3.96 19.81
CA LYS A 145 49.87 4.67 21.06
C LYS A 145 48.89 5.86 21.01
N CYS A 146 47.78 5.63 21.74
CA CYS A 146 47.18 6.44 22.82
C CYS A 146 46.42 7.74 22.48
N PRO A 147 45.57 8.25 23.41
CA PRO A 147 45.29 7.82 24.79
C PRO A 147 43.96 7.09 25.01
#